data_AF-A0A966WSI8-F1
#
_entry.id   AF-A0A966WSI8-F1
#
_cell.length_a   1.000
_cell.length_b   1.000
_cell.length_c   1.000
_cell.angle_alpha   90.00
_cell.angle_beta   90.00
_cell.angle_gamma   90.00
#
_symmetry.space_group_name_H-M   'P 1'
#
loop_
_entity.id
_entity.type
_entity.pdbx_description
1 polymer ?
#
loop_
_entity_poly.entity_id
_entity_poly.type
_entity_poly.pdbx_seq_one_letter_code
_entity_poly.pdbx_strand_id
1 'polypeptide(L)'
;MVAGLVEPRPVTVYDVTQGELPPSATACEAFILTGSPAGVYDRLPWIAPLRDFLRQARGQAGLVGICFGHQLMAEAFGGSVIKSPKGWGIGIQRYAVQHRAGWMDAAESIAIPAMHQDQVVTRPPDARVTLASDFAPYAGLDYGDAISFQGHPEFTNAFGIALIEQRRDRFTTQADAAIASYAEPDDRARLA
;
A
#
# COMPACT_ATOMS: atom_id res chain seq x y z
N MET A 1 27.49 -5.46 12.09
CA MET A 1 26.40 -4.69 12.73
C MET A 1 26.36 -3.33 12.06
N VAL A 2 25.38 -3.05 11.19
CA VAL A 2 25.16 -1.69 10.69
C VAL A 2 23.95 -1.17 11.45
N ALA A 3 24.22 -0.51 12.58
CA ALA A 3 23.24 0.33 13.25
C ALA A 3 23.27 1.68 12.54
N GLY A 4 22.38 1.84 11.55
CA GLY A 4 22.07 3.15 10.99
C GLY A 4 20.81 3.65 11.66
N LEU A 5 20.94 4.37 12.78
CA LEU A 5 19.87 5.26 13.21
C LEU A 5 19.73 6.31 12.11
N VAL A 6 18.70 6.19 11.29
CA VAL A 6 18.37 7.19 10.28
C VAL A 6 17.99 8.45 11.06
N GLU A 7 18.81 9.49 10.97
CA GLU A 7 18.44 10.80 11.52
C GLU A 7 17.06 11.20 10.98
N PRO A 8 16.20 11.83 11.80
CA PRO A 8 14.88 12.25 11.34
C PRO A 8 15.03 13.15 10.11
N ARG A 9 14.59 12.65 8.95
CA ARG A 9 14.61 13.40 7.70
C ARG A 9 13.43 14.36 7.68
N PRO A 10 13.59 15.58 7.13
CA PRO A 10 12.47 16.50 6.97
C PRO A 10 11.40 15.89 6.08
N VAL A 11 10.14 15.98 6.49
CA VAL A 11 8.98 15.50 5.74
C VAL A 11 8.16 16.70 5.27
N THR A 12 7.84 16.71 3.98
CA THR A 12 6.90 17.67 3.38
C THR A 12 5.62 16.93 3.00
N VAL A 13 4.47 17.46 3.39
CA VAL A 13 3.16 16.91 3.05
C VAL A 13 2.59 17.72 1.88
N TYR A 14 2.08 17.02 0.87
CA TYR A 14 1.38 17.59 -0.27
C TYR A 14 -0.05 17.04 -0.28
N ASP A 15 -1.06 17.89 -0.08
CA ASP A 15 -2.45 17.46 -0.18
C ASP A 15 -2.90 17.45 -1.65
N VAL A 16 -2.64 16.33 -2.30
CA VAL A 16 -3.04 16.10 -3.69
C VAL A 16 -4.55 16.27 -3.89
N THR A 17 -5.37 16.03 -2.87
CA THR A 17 -6.83 16.19 -2.97
C THR A 17 -7.26 17.65 -3.15
N GLN A 18 -6.41 18.58 -2.72
CA GLN A 18 -6.53 20.03 -2.95
C GLN A 18 -5.77 20.50 -4.20
N GLY A 19 -5.23 19.57 -5.00
CA GLY A 19 -4.42 19.86 -6.18
C GLY A 19 -2.97 20.22 -5.88
N GLU A 20 -2.50 20.01 -4.64
CA GLU A 20 -1.12 20.26 -4.27
C GLU A 20 -0.26 19.05 -4.67
N LEU A 21 0.53 19.20 -5.73
CA LEU A 21 1.55 18.23 -6.13
C LEU A 21 2.94 18.75 -5.78
N PRO A 22 3.92 17.85 -5.60
CA PRO A 22 5.32 18.25 -5.55
C PRO A 22 5.69 19.05 -6.81
N PRO A 23 6.51 20.12 -6.68
CA PRO A 23 6.83 21.00 -7.80
C PRO A 23 7.65 20.33 -8.91
N SER A 24 8.29 19.20 -8.62
CA SER A 24 8.99 18.36 -9.59
C SER A 24 9.14 16.92 -9.08
N ALA A 25 9.44 16.00 -10.00
CA ALA A 25 9.80 14.61 -9.72
C ALA A 25 11.04 14.43 -8.82
N THR A 26 11.86 15.49 -8.66
CA THR A 26 13.09 15.50 -7.87
C THR A 26 13.00 16.41 -6.66
N ALA A 27 11.81 16.92 -6.34
CA ALA A 27 11.58 17.79 -5.18
C ALA A 27 11.87 17.09 -3.85
N CYS A 28 11.83 15.76 -3.83
CA CYS A 28 12.19 14.92 -2.69
C CYS A 28 13.02 13.73 -3.18
N GLU A 29 13.86 13.17 -2.30
CA GLU A 29 14.62 11.94 -2.58
C GLU A 29 13.70 10.72 -2.69
N ALA A 30 12.56 10.77 -1.99
CA ALA A 30 11.53 9.75 -2.04
C ALA A 30 10.14 10.34 -1.79
N PHE A 31 9.11 9.67 -2.30
CA PHE A 31 7.70 9.98 -2.06
C PHE A 31 6.98 8.77 -1.48
N ILE A 32 6.16 9.00 -0.46
CA ILE A 32 5.26 8.00 0.13
C ILE A 32 3.83 8.37 -0.24
N LEU A 33 3.15 7.45 -0.92
CA LEU A 33 1.75 7.57 -1.31
C LEU A 33 0.88 6.81 -0.31
N THR A 34 0.05 7.54 0.43
CA THR A 34 -0.80 6.98 1.48
C THR A 34 -2.07 6.33 0.93
N GLY A 35 -2.84 5.70 1.82
CA GLY A 35 -4.20 5.26 1.52
C GLY A 35 -5.16 6.42 1.23
N SER A 36 -6.29 6.10 0.58
CA SER A 36 -7.41 7.00 0.29
C SER A 36 -8.72 6.22 0.28
N PRO A 37 -9.86 6.82 0.65
CA PRO A 37 -11.18 6.19 0.47
C PRO A 37 -11.65 6.16 -0.99
N ALA A 38 -10.97 6.84 -1.91
CA ALA A 38 -11.28 6.85 -3.34
C ALA A 38 -10.79 5.57 -4.03
N GLY A 39 -11.46 5.20 -5.13
CA GLY A 39 -10.95 4.22 -6.09
C GLY A 39 -10.03 4.90 -7.11
N VAL A 40 -9.00 4.19 -7.58
CA VAL A 40 -8.05 4.73 -8.58
C VAL A 40 -8.69 5.05 -9.94
N TYR A 41 -9.84 4.45 -10.21
CA TYR A 41 -10.67 4.69 -11.40
C TYR A 41 -11.70 5.81 -11.22
N ASP A 42 -11.81 6.39 -10.02
CA ASP A 42 -12.72 7.50 -9.78
C ASP A 42 -12.29 8.73 -10.60
N ARG A 43 -13.26 9.50 -11.10
CA ARG A 43 -13.00 10.70 -11.90
C ARG A 43 -12.77 11.93 -11.04
N LEU A 44 -11.97 11.80 -9.98
CA LEU A 44 -11.58 12.92 -9.13
C LEU A 44 -10.45 13.71 -9.79
N PRO A 45 -10.47 15.05 -9.73
CA PRO A 45 -9.57 15.92 -10.50
C PRO A 45 -8.10 15.73 -10.16
N TRP A 46 -7.78 15.19 -8.98
CA TRP A 46 -6.42 14.97 -8.51
C TRP A 46 -5.82 13.61 -8.91
N ILE A 47 -6.64 12.63 -9.27
CA ILE A 47 -6.17 11.26 -9.54
C ILE A 47 -5.33 11.23 -10.82
N ALA A 48 -5.81 11.83 -11.91
CA ALA A 48 -5.07 11.80 -13.17
C ALA A 48 -3.73 12.58 -13.08
N PRO A 49 -3.69 13.81 -12.53
CA PRO A 49 -2.43 14.50 -12.29
C PRO A 49 -1.45 13.74 -11.39
N LEU A 50 -1.93 13.12 -10.31
CA LEU A 50 -1.07 12.31 -9.44
C LEU A 50 -0.49 11.09 -10.17
N ARG A 51 -1.30 10.42 -11.00
CA ARG A 51 -0.83 9.31 -11.84
C ARG A 51 0.24 9.75 -12.84
N ASP A 52 0.08 10.93 -13.43
CA ASP A 52 1.09 11.50 -14.34
C ASP A 52 2.36 11.89 -13.60
N PHE A 53 2.25 12.45 -12.39
CA PHE A 53 3.38 12.71 -11.51
C PHE A 53 4.15 11.42 -11.19
N LEU A 54 3.47 10.33 -10.85
CA LEU A 54 4.12 9.04 -10.55
C LEU A 54 4.95 8.52 -11.73
N ARG A 55 4.46 8.68 -12.96
CA ARG A 55 5.21 8.31 -14.17
C ARG A 55 6.47 9.16 -14.34
N GLN A 56 6.43 10.43 -13.97
CA GLN A 56 7.59 11.32 -14.03
C GLN A 56 8.59 11.05 -12.90
N ALA A 57 8.10 10.73 -11.70
CA ALA A 57 8.93 10.45 -10.53
C ALA A 57 9.65 9.10 -10.60
N ARG A 58 9.13 8.15 -11.38
CA ARG A 58 9.76 6.85 -11.60
C ARG A 58 11.18 7.00 -12.16
N GLY A 59 12.14 6.34 -11.54
CA GLY A 59 13.57 6.42 -11.84
C GLY A 59 14.25 7.73 -11.43
N GLN A 60 13.51 8.70 -10.86
CA GLN A 60 14.04 9.99 -10.41
C GLN A 60 14.09 10.09 -8.87
N ALA A 61 13.14 9.44 -8.19
CA ALA A 61 13.04 9.39 -6.74
C ALA A 61 12.54 8.00 -6.29
N GLY A 62 12.81 7.63 -5.04
CA GLY A 62 12.21 6.43 -4.45
C GLY A 62 10.70 6.58 -4.30
N LEU A 63 9.92 5.55 -4.63
CA LEU A 63 8.47 5.58 -4.45
C LEU A 63 8.02 4.44 -3.55
N VAL A 64 7.19 4.77 -2.55
CA VAL A 64 6.53 3.81 -1.66
C VAL A 64 5.02 4.01 -1.74
N GLY A 65 4.28 2.99 -2.16
CA GLY A 65 2.82 3.05 -2.25
C GLY A 65 2.13 2.19 -1.20
N ILE A 66 1.17 2.76 -0.45
CA ILE A 66 0.40 2.06 0.59
C ILE A 66 -1.08 2.06 0.22
N CYS A 67 -1.69 0.87 0.18
CA CYS A 67 -3.11 0.66 -0.11
C CYS A 67 -3.56 1.35 -1.43
N PHE A 68 -4.23 2.51 -1.38
CA PHE A 68 -4.53 3.30 -2.57
C PHE A 68 -3.26 3.69 -3.35
N GLY A 69 -2.19 4.09 -2.66
CA GLY A 69 -0.91 4.40 -3.30
C GLY A 69 -0.33 3.21 -4.06
N HIS A 70 -0.46 1.99 -3.50
CA HIS A 70 -0.08 0.75 -4.16
C HIS A 70 -0.87 0.52 -5.45
N GLN A 71 -2.18 0.70 -5.39
CA GLN A 71 -3.08 0.55 -6.52
C GLN A 71 -2.80 1.59 -7.61
N LEU A 72 -2.60 2.85 -7.22
CA LEU A 72 -2.36 3.94 -8.16
C LEU A 72 -1.00 3.80 -8.84
N MET A 73 0.04 3.38 -8.11
CA MET A 73 1.33 3.04 -8.70
C MET A 73 1.20 1.89 -9.70
N ALA A 74 0.45 0.84 -9.36
CA ALA A 74 0.21 -0.26 -10.28
C ALA A 74 -0.47 0.22 -11.57
N GLU A 75 -1.52 1.03 -11.51
CA GLU A 75 -2.15 1.61 -12.71
C GLU A 75 -1.22 2.57 -13.47
N ALA A 76 -0.46 3.42 -12.75
CA ALA A 76 0.47 4.36 -13.36
C ALA A 76 1.51 3.63 -14.24
N PHE A 77 1.92 2.45 -13.80
CA PHE A 77 2.99 1.64 -14.41
C PHE A 77 2.48 0.50 -15.31
N GLY A 78 1.21 0.56 -15.73
CA GLY A 78 0.66 -0.34 -16.75
C GLY A 78 -0.01 -1.62 -16.23
N GLY A 79 -0.27 -1.69 -14.93
CA GLY A 79 -1.16 -2.67 -14.32
C GLY A 79 -2.63 -2.23 -14.37
N SER A 80 -3.50 -2.99 -13.74
CA SER A 80 -4.92 -2.66 -13.60
C SER A 80 -5.44 -3.02 -12.22
N VAL A 81 -6.42 -2.23 -11.77
CA VAL A 81 -7.06 -2.35 -10.45
C VAL A 81 -8.56 -2.44 -10.66
N ILE A 82 -9.21 -3.31 -9.90
CA ILE A 82 -10.67 -3.40 -9.86
C ILE A 82 -11.15 -3.49 -8.42
N LYS A 83 -12.43 -3.18 -8.23
CA LYS A 83 -13.16 -3.60 -7.02
C LYS A 83 -13.20 -5.12 -6.96
N SER A 84 -12.66 -5.72 -5.90
CA SER A 84 -12.57 -7.18 -5.78
C SER A 84 -13.97 -7.80 -5.67
N PRO A 85 -14.29 -8.81 -6.51
CA PRO A 85 -15.52 -9.58 -6.36
C PRO A 85 -15.50 -10.48 -5.11
N LYS A 86 -14.35 -10.65 -4.46
CA LYS A 86 -14.19 -11.43 -3.23
C LYS A 86 -14.65 -10.67 -1.97
N GLY A 87 -15.04 -9.41 -2.11
CA GLY A 87 -15.44 -8.55 -0.99
C GLY A 87 -14.25 -7.86 -0.32
N TRP A 88 -14.43 -7.47 0.94
CA TRP A 88 -13.45 -6.71 1.73
C TRP A 88 -12.37 -7.60 2.35
N GLY A 89 -11.12 -7.18 2.22
CA GLY A 89 -9.98 -7.66 3.02
C GLY A 89 -9.77 -6.72 4.19
N ILE A 90 -10.13 -7.16 5.39
CA ILE A 90 -10.05 -6.37 6.63
C ILE A 90 -9.40 -7.16 7.77
N GLY A 91 -8.81 -6.45 8.72
CA GLY A 91 -8.10 -7.05 9.86
C GLY A 91 -6.65 -7.42 9.51
N ILE A 92 -6.04 -8.29 10.30
CA ILE A 92 -4.71 -8.85 10.01
C ILE A 92 -4.84 -9.85 8.86
N GLN A 93 -4.12 -9.57 7.77
CA GLN A 93 -4.04 -10.43 6.59
C GLN A 93 -2.63 -10.99 6.48
N ARG A 94 -2.52 -12.28 6.13
CA ARG A 94 -1.24 -12.96 5.94
C ARG A 94 -0.94 -13.12 4.45
N TYR A 95 0.27 -12.74 4.07
CA TYR A 95 0.76 -12.84 2.70
C TYR A 95 2.03 -13.70 2.68
N ALA A 96 2.09 -14.67 1.78
CA ALA A 96 3.29 -15.46 1.52
C ALA A 96 4.32 -14.61 0.74
N VAL A 97 5.60 -14.76 1.10
CA VAL A 97 6.71 -14.14 0.39
C VAL A 97 6.95 -14.91 -0.93
N GLN A 98 6.74 -14.24 -2.05
CA GLN A 98 6.92 -14.80 -3.40
C GLN A 98 8.30 -14.47 -3.97
N HIS A 99 8.79 -13.26 -3.69
CA HIS A 99 10.13 -12.80 -4.04
C HIS A 99 10.72 -12.05 -2.86
N ARG A 100 11.95 -12.42 -2.51
CA ARG A 100 12.69 -11.76 -1.41
C ARG A 100 13.56 -10.66 -1.99
N ALA A 101 13.12 -9.41 -1.82
CA ALA A 101 13.93 -8.24 -2.14
C ALA A 101 15.08 -8.08 -1.14
N GLY A 102 16.13 -7.33 -1.50
CA GLY A 102 17.34 -7.19 -0.68
C GLY A 102 17.13 -6.55 0.70
N TRP A 103 16.02 -5.83 0.89
CA TRP A 103 15.63 -5.21 2.16
C TRP A 103 14.80 -6.15 3.07
N MET A 104 14.34 -7.29 2.55
CA MET A 104 13.52 -8.24 3.31
C MET A 104 14.38 -9.20 4.12
N ASP A 105 13.96 -9.51 5.35
CA ASP A 105 14.58 -10.56 6.19
C ASP A 105 14.26 -11.97 5.67
N ALA A 106 14.47 -13.03 6.47
CA ALA A 106 14.24 -14.42 6.06
C ALA A 106 12.79 -14.94 6.20
N ALA A 107 11.81 -14.11 6.58
CA ALA A 107 10.42 -14.56 6.74
C ALA A 107 9.84 -15.20 5.48
N GLU A 108 9.04 -16.24 5.66
CA GLU A 108 8.28 -16.91 4.58
C GLU A 108 6.88 -16.31 4.39
N SER A 109 6.37 -15.60 5.40
CA SER A 109 5.11 -14.86 5.34
C SER A 109 5.17 -13.60 6.17
N ILE A 110 4.33 -12.63 5.82
CA ILE A 110 4.17 -11.35 6.50
C ILE A 110 2.69 -11.19 6.83
N ALA A 111 2.37 -11.00 8.11
CA ALA A 111 1.03 -10.66 8.58
C ALA A 111 0.96 -9.17 8.91
N ILE A 112 0.06 -8.41 8.28
CA ILE A 112 -0.11 -6.97 8.54
C ILE A 112 -1.59 -6.56 8.48
N PRO A 113 -1.96 -5.43 9.09
CA PRO A 113 -3.29 -4.86 8.92
C PRO A 113 -3.64 -4.63 7.45
N ALA A 114 -4.89 -4.83 7.08
CA ALA A 114 -5.42 -4.50 5.77
C ALA A 114 -6.83 -3.90 5.91
N MET A 115 -7.18 -3.03 4.96
CA MET A 115 -8.51 -2.44 4.82
C MET A 115 -8.69 -2.02 3.36
N HIS A 116 -9.10 -2.96 2.51
CA HIS A 116 -9.32 -2.69 1.10
C HIS A 116 -10.38 -3.60 0.50
N GLN A 117 -11.10 -3.10 -0.50
CA GLN A 117 -11.91 -3.93 -1.38
C GLN A 117 -11.33 -3.94 -2.79
N ASP A 118 -10.75 -2.83 -3.22
CA ASP A 118 -10.08 -2.74 -4.51
C ASP A 118 -8.73 -3.46 -4.44
N GLN A 119 -8.30 -4.04 -5.56
CA GLN A 119 -7.08 -4.82 -5.67
C GLN A 119 -6.49 -4.71 -7.07
N VAL A 120 -5.16 -4.74 -7.15
CA VAL A 120 -4.46 -4.99 -8.41
C VAL A 120 -4.88 -6.38 -8.92
N VAL A 121 -5.21 -6.48 -10.21
CA VAL A 121 -5.56 -7.74 -10.89
C VAL A 121 -4.69 -8.03 -12.10
N THR A 122 -4.07 -6.99 -12.67
CA THR A 122 -2.95 -7.14 -13.59
C THR A 122 -1.76 -6.38 -13.01
N ARG A 123 -0.65 -7.09 -12.80
CA ARG A 123 0.60 -6.49 -12.35
C ARG A 123 1.28 -5.74 -13.50
N PRO A 124 1.96 -4.60 -13.23
CA PRO A 124 2.92 -4.00 -14.16
C PRO A 124 3.94 -5.03 -14.69
N PRO A 125 4.29 -5.00 -16.00
CA PRO A 125 5.14 -6.02 -16.62
C PRO A 125 6.51 -6.18 -15.96
N ASP A 126 7.07 -5.10 -15.44
CA ASP A 126 8.41 -5.00 -14.85
C ASP A 126 8.45 -5.18 -13.33
N ALA A 127 7.29 -5.21 -12.66
CA ALA A 127 7.25 -5.44 -11.23
C ALA A 127 7.46 -6.92 -10.89
N ARG A 128 8.01 -7.20 -9.71
CA ARG A 128 8.07 -8.53 -9.09
C ARG A 128 7.05 -8.60 -7.96
N VAL A 129 6.37 -9.73 -7.81
CA VAL A 129 5.48 -9.94 -6.65
C VAL A 129 6.34 -10.28 -5.45
N THR A 130 6.32 -9.46 -4.41
CA THR A 130 7.01 -9.74 -3.15
C THR A 130 6.09 -10.45 -2.17
N LEU A 131 4.82 -10.04 -2.08
CA LEU A 131 3.83 -10.59 -1.16
C LEU A 131 2.54 -10.97 -1.91
N ALA A 132 1.97 -12.14 -1.62
CA ALA A 132 0.73 -12.61 -2.22
C ALA A 132 -0.11 -13.46 -1.25
N SER A 133 -1.41 -13.49 -1.47
CA SER A 133 -2.33 -14.48 -0.90
C SER A 133 -3.38 -14.87 -1.92
N ASP A 134 -4.14 -15.95 -1.66
CA ASP A 134 -5.28 -16.33 -2.49
C ASP A 134 -6.32 -15.21 -2.59
N PHE A 135 -6.44 -14.38 -1.55
CA PHE A 135 -7.33 -13.22 -1.55
C PHE A 135 -6.77 -12.09 -2.43
N ALA A 136 -5.51 -11.69 -2.21
CA ALA A 136 -4.82 -10.60 -2.91
C ALA A 136 -3.49 -11.09 -3.53
N PRO A 137 -3.49 -11.48 -4.83
CA PRO A 137 -2.33 -12.11 -5.48
C PRO A 137 -1.15 -11.16 -5.72
N TYR A 138 -1.37 -9.84 -5.64
CA TYR A 138 -0.36 -8.81 -5.87
C TYR A 138 -0.25 -7.88 -4.65
N ALA A 139 -0.26 -8.44 -3.43
CA ALA A 139 -0.29 -7.67 -2.19
C ALA A 139 1.00 -6.88 -1.90
N GLY A 140 2.12 -7.26 -2.50
CA GLY A 140 3.38 -6.53 -2.45
C GLY A 140 4.04 -6.54 -3.81
N LEU A 141 4.49 -5.38 -4.27
CA LEU A 141 5.17 -5.22 -5.56
C LEU A 141 6.49 -4.49 -5.39
N ASP A 142 7.52 -5.02 -6.06
CA ASP A 142 8.84 -4.41 -6.19
C ASP A 142 9.08 -4.07 -7.66
N TYR A 143 9.36 -2.80 -7.95
CA TYR A 143 9.55 -2.26 -9.30
C TYR A 143 11.04 -2.06 -9.63
N GLY A 144 11.95 -2.43 -8.72
CA GLY A 144 13.39 -2.18 -8.77
C GLY A 144 13.78 -0.86 -8.09
N ASP A 145 13.14 0.24 -8.49
CA ASP A 145 13.36 1.60 -7.97
C ASP A 145 12.25 2.08 -7.02
N ALA A 146 11.20 1.28 -6.88
CA ALA A 146 10.01 1.59 -6.08
C ALA A 146 9.46 0.31 -5.44
N ILE A 147 8.68 0.48 -4.38
CA ILE A 147 7.98 -0.62 -3.69
C ILE A 147 6.56 -0.22 -3.35
N SER A 148 5.65 -1.20 -3.24
CA SER A 148 4.29 -0.91 -2.78
C SER A 148 3.63 -2.10 -2.09
N PHE A 149 2.69 -1.80 -1.20
CA PHE A 149 1.98 -2.77 -0.36
C PHE A 149 0.48 -2.48 -0.33
N GLN A 150 -0.33 -3.53 -0.49
CA GLN A 150 -1.79 -3.46 -0.40
C GLN A 150 -2.28 -3.32 1.05
N GLY A 151 -1.54 -3.89 2.00
CA GLY A 151 -1.79 -3.75 3.43
C GLY A 151 -1.25 -2.44 4.01
N HIS A 152 -1.42 -2.28 5.32
CA HIS A 152 -1.14 -1.07 6.08
C HIS A 152 -0.13 -1.34 7.21
N PRO A 153 1.18 -1.40 6.91
CA PRO A 153 2.20 -1.53 7.96
C PRO A 153 2.22 -0.34 8.92
N GLU A 154 1.68 0.81 8.52
CA GLU A 154 1.57 2.02 9.34
C GLU A 154 0.41 2.00 10.33
N PHE A 155 -0.54 1.07 10.21
CA PHE A 155 -1.68 1.00 11.12
C PHE A 155 -1.26 0.48 12.50
N THR A 156 -1.74 1.17 13.53
CA THR A 156 -1.78 0.58 14.87
C THR A 156 -2.98 -0.36 15.00
N ASN A 157 -2.91 -1.36 15.90
CA ASN A 157 -4.06 -2.25 16.15
C ASN A 157 -5.28 -1.45 16.60
N ALA A 158 -5.08 -0.49 17.49
CA ALA A 158 -6.15 0.39 17.97
C ALA A 158 -6.80 1.17 16.82
N PHE A 159 -6.00 1.72 15.89
CA PHE A 159 -6.51 2.42 14.72
C PHE A 159 -7.29 1.50 13.78
N GLY A 160 -6.73 0.32 13.47
CA GLY A 160 -7.37 -0.67 12.61
C GLY A 160 -8.72 -1.15 13.15
N ILE A 161 -8.80 -1.45 14.45
CA ILE A 161 -10.03 -1.84 15.13
C ILE A 161 -11.06 -0.70 15.08
N ALA A 162 -10.67 0.51 15.47
CA ALA A 162 -11.55 1.67 15.46
C ALA A 162 -12.11 1.96 14.06
N LEU A 163 -11.30 1.78 13.02
CA LEU A 163 -11.72 1.99 11.64
C LEU A 163 -12.73 0.92 11.16
N ILE A 164 -12.58 -0.34 11.58
CA ILE A 164 -13.55 -1.40 11.30
C ILE A 164 -14.87 -1.12 12.03
N GLU A 165 -14.80 -0.76 13.32
CA GLU A 165 -15.97 -0.40 14.12
C GLU A 165 -16.78 0.74 13.48
N GLN A 166 -16.10 1.80 13.05
CA GLN A 166 -16.73 2.95 12.41
C GLN A 166 -17.42 2.61 11.09
N ARG A 167 -16.98 1.55 10.39
CA ARG A 167 -17.41 1.19 9.03
C ARG A 167 -18.17 -0.13 8.98
N ARG A 168 -18.74 -0.59 10.10
CA ARG A 168 -19.47 -1.87 10.17
C ARG A 168 -20.57 -1.99 9.12
N ASP A 169 -21.21 -0.89 8.74
CA ASP A 169 -22.22 -0.81 7.68
C ASP A 169 -21.70 -1.22 6.29
N ARG A 170 -20.38 -1.16 6.06
CA ARG A 170 -19.74 -1.54 4.80
C ARG A 170 -19.36 -3.01 4.71
N PHE A 171 -19.43 -3.74 5.82
CA PHE A 171 -19.04 -5.16 5.90
C PHE A 171 -20.28 -6.03 6.07
N THR A 172 -20.24 -7.26 5.58
CA THR A 172 -21.39 -8.16 5.65
C THR A 172 -21.31 -9.01 6.90
N THR A 173 -20.23 -9.78 7.04
CA THR A 173 -20.05 -10.73 8.16
C THR A 173 -18.63 -10.73 8.72
N GLN A 174 -17.70 -9.99 8.09
CA GLN A 174 -16.27 -10.10 8.37
C GLN A 174 -15.81 -9.28 9.59
N ALA A 175 -16.60 -8.30 10.04
CA ALA A 175 -16.14 -7.27 11.00
C ALA A 175 -15.63 -7.86 12.32
N ASP A 176 -16.39 -8.76 12.95
CA ASP A 176 -16.02 -9.33 14.25
C ASP A 176 -14.77 -10.20 14.16
N ALA A 177 -14.68 -11.03 13.13
CA ALA A 177 -13.49 -11.86 12.87
C ALA A 177 -12.25 -11.00 12.58
N ALA A 178 -12.42 -9.90 11.83
CA ALA A 178 -11.35 -8.97 11.52
C ALA A 178 -10.86 -8.22 12.77
N ILE A 179 -11.76 -7.81 13.66
CA ILE A 179 -11.38 -7.20 14.95
C ILE A 179 -10.63 -8.21 15.82
N ALA A 180 -11.14 -9.45 15.92
CA ALA A 180 -10.49 -10.50 16.70
C ALA A 180 -9.06 -10.81 16.19
N SER A 181 -8.81 -10.70 14.88
CA SER A 181 -7.50 -10.96 14.29
C SER A 181 -6.37 -10.06 14.81
N TYR A 182 -6.68 -8.87 15.33
CA TYR A 182 -5.68 -7.95 15.91
C TYR A 182 -5.13 -8.40 17.28
N ALA A 183 -5.67 -9.46 17.88
CA ALA A 183 -5.11 -10.09 19.07
C ALA A 183 -3.87 -10.94 18.75
N GLU A 184 -3.70 -11.35 17.49
CA GLU A 184 -2.56 -12.14 17.05
C GLU A 184 -1.34 -11.24 16.76
N PRO A 185 -0.11 -11.79 16.86
CA PRO A 185 1.09 -11.07 16.44
C PRO A 185 1.05 -10.71 14.95
N ASP A 186 1.58 -9.53 14.63
CA ASP A 186 1.81 -9.07 13.26
C ASP A 186 3.29 -8.73 13.01
N ASP A 187 3.60 -8.51 11.74
CA ASP A 187 4.93 -8.32 11.20
C ASP A 187 5.13 -6.87 10.70
N ARG A 188 4.31 -5.90 11.16
CA ARG A 188 4.34 -4.53 10.60
C ARG A 188 5.71 -3.86 10.72
N ALA A 189 6.43 -4.16 11.80
CA ALA A 189 7.77 -3.64 12.06
C ALA A 189 8.83 -4.14 11.06
N ARG A 190 8.55 -5.20 10.28
CA ARG A 190 9.44 -5.66 9.20
C ARG A 190 9.34 -4.80 7.93
N LEU A 191 8.32 -3.95 7.84
CA LEU A 191 8.04 -3.09 6.69
C LEU A 191 8.13 -1.59 7.03
N ALA A 192 8.51 -1.25 8.27
CA ALA A 192 8.55 0.10 8.82
C ALA A 192 9.96 0.70 8.82
#